data_AF-A0A1F8H6M0-F1
#
_entry.id   AF-A0A1F8H6M0-F1
#
_cell.length_a   1.000
_cell.length_b   1.000
_cell.length_c   1.000
_cell.angle_alpha   90.00
_cell.angle_beta   90.00
_cell.angle_gamma   90.00
#
_symmetry.space_group_name_H-M   'P 1'
#
loop_
_entity.id
_entity.type
_entity.pdbx_description
1 polymer ?
#
loop_
_entity_poly.entity_id
_entity_poly.type
_entity_poly.pdbx_seq_one_letter_code
_entity_poly.pdbx_strand_id
1 'polypeptide(L)'
;MPIRTITVYDSSGEVMAPFGRPGFFIKGKRVNVMVLSPIRIDEDIPEIVRDALVGLTVRTIFTSEQVVEMVPHFRELLPQNARLAYAVEVIEALKAAGKETAAEALHRSEPDELDMLILDQLACQAQD
;
A
#
# COMPACT_ATOMS: atom_id res chain seq x y z
N MET A 1 -13.93 21.79 -6.30
CA MET A 1 -13.61 21.54 -7.72
C MET A 1 -13.63 20.03 -7.95
N PRO A 2 -14.20 19.50 -9.04
CA PRO A 2 -14.08 18.08 -9.32
C PRO A 2 -12.61 17.75 -9.58
N ILE A 3 -12.03 16.89 -8.74
CA ILE A 3 -10.68 16.37 -8.93
C ILE A 3 -10.72 15.53 -10.20
N ARG A 4 -10.11 16.04 -11.28
CA ARG A 4 -9.93 15.27 -12.52
C ARG A 4 -8.69 14.41 -12.32
N THR A 5 -8.87 13.17 -11.88
CA THR A 5 -7.77 12.22 -11.76
C THR A 5 -7.24 11.89 -13.16
N ILE A 6 -5.96 12.16 -13.41
CA ILE A 6 -5.31 11.74 -14.65
C ILE A 6 -5.17 10.22 -14.59
N THR A 7 -5.82 9.51 -15.52
CA THR A 7 -5.67 8.07 -15.66
C THR A 7 -4.59 7.81 -16.71
N VAL A 8 -3.54 7.11 -16.31
CA VAL A 8 -2.43 6.72 -17.20
C VAL A 8 -2.70 5.31 -17.71
N TYR A 9 -2.47 5.10 -19.00
CA TYR A 9 -2.58 3.79 -19.64
C TYR A 9 -1.26 3.42 -20.31
N ASP A 10 -0.93 2.13 -20.36
CA ASP A 10 0.19 1.64 -21.16
C ASP A 10 -0.18 1.49 -22.65
N SER A 11 0.76 1.00 -23.46
CA SER A 11 0.54 0.78 -24.91
C SER A 11 -0.48 -0.32 -25.21
N SER A 12 -0.81 -1.18 -24.24
CA SER A 12 -1.87 -2.19 -24.34
C SER A 12 -3.24 -1.70 -23.88
N GLY A 13 -3.32 -0.46 -23.35
CA GLY A 13 -4.55 0.14 -22.84
C GLY A 13 -4.87 -0.26 -21.39
N GLU A 14 -3.92 -0.85 -20.66
CA GLU A 14 -4.11 -1.20 -19.25
C GLU A 14 -3.78 -0.03 -18.32
N VAL A 15 -4.53 0.10 -17.21
CA VAL A 15 -4.36 1.19 -16.24
C VAL A 15 -3.04 1.05 -15.49
N MET A 16 -2.32 2.15 -15.44
CA MET A 16 -1.02 2.26 -14.80
C MET A 16 -1.11 3.16 -13.56
N ALA A 17 -0.44 2.75 -12.49
CA ALA A 17 -0.38 3.50 -11.24
C ALA A 17 1.07 3.83 -10.87
N PRO A 18 1.32 4.99 -10.24
CA PRO A 18 2.67 5.41 -9.91
C PRO A 18 3.28 4.49 -8.84
N PHE A 19 4.53 4.08 -9.00
CA PHE A 19 5.25 3.27 -8.02
C PHE A 19 6.53 3.99 -7.61
N GLY A 20 6.58 4.47 -6.36
CA GLY A 20 7.71 5.23 -5.84
C GLY A 20 7.85 6.58 -6.53
N ARG A 21 9.00 6.85 -7.18
CA ARG A 21 9.30 8.18 -7.73
C ARG A 21 8.39 8.57 -8.91
N PRO A 22 8.09 9.87 -9.09
CA PRO A 22 7.35 10.35 -10.26
C PRO A 22 7.97 9.87 -11.58
N GLY A 23 7.12 9.44 -12.51
CA GLY A 23 7.54 8.94 -13.82
C GLY A 23 7.68 7.43 -13.92
N PHE A 24 7.68 6.71 -12.78
CA PHE A 24 7.64 5.26 -12.78
C PHE A 24 6.22 4.76 -12.52
N PHE A 25 5.67 4.02 -13.49
CA PHE A 25 4.31 3.49 -13.41
C PHE A 25 4.32 2.00 -13.70
N ILE A 26 3.52 1.24 -12.95
CA ILE A 26 3.33 -0.19 -13.14
C ILE A 26 1.84 -0.52 -13.15
N LYS A 27 1.51 -1.70 -13.71
CA LYS A 27 0.14 -2.21 -13.72
C LYS A 27 -0.30 -2.46 -12.28
N GLY A 28 -1.39 -1.82 -11.88
CA GLY A 28 -1.89 -1.86 -10.51
C GLY A 28 -3.39 -2.00 -10.48
N LYS A 29 -3.90 -2.71 -9.46
CA LYS A 29 -5.33 -2.83 -9.21
C LYS A 29 -5.61 -2.58 -7.76
N ARG A 30 -6.48 -1.60 -7.49
CA ARG A 30 -6.90 -1.28 -6.13
C ARG A 30 -7.77 -2.41 -5.58
N VAL A 31 -7.36 -2.97 -4.44
CA VAL A 31 -8.02 -4.07 -3.73
C VAL A 31 -7.96 -3.79 -2.24
N ASN A 32 -9.07 -3.97 -1.55
CA ASN A 32 -9.15 -3.86 -0.10
C ASN A 32 -8.70 -5.18 0.54
N VAL A 33 -7.83 -5.11 1.55
CA VAL A 33 -7.28 -6.30 2.22
C VAL A 33 -7.31 -6.11 3.72
N MET A 34 -7.68 -7.15 4.45
CA MET A 34 -7.62 -7.13 5.91
C MET A 34 -6.21 -7.49 6.37
N VAL A 35 -5.63 -6.65 7.22
CA VAL A 35 -4.34 -6.91 7.86
C VAL A 35 -4.57 -7.81 9.06
N LEU A 36 -4.02 -9.03 9.04
CA LEU A 36 -4.23 -10.04 10.09
C LEU A 36 -3.08 -10.13 11.10
N SER A 37 -1.88 -9.68 10.72
CA SER A 37 -0.69 -9.71 11.54
C SER A 37 0.07 -8.39 11.46
N PRO A 38 0.87 -8.04 12.49
CA PRO A 38 1.72 -6.86 12.43
C PRO A 38 2.68 -6.91 11.23
N ILE A 39 2.87 -5.78 10.58
CA ILE A 39 3.81 -5.62 9.46
C ILE A 39 5.23 -5.74 10.00
N ARG A 40 5.99 -6.81 9.72
CA ARG A 40 7.32 -6.98 10.35
C ARG A 40 8.51 -6.52 9.51
N ILE A 41 8.26 -6.17 8.26
CA ILE A 41 9.31 -6.01 7.25
C ILE A 41 9.73 -4.56 7.11
N ASP A 42 8.86 -3.65 7.53
CA ASP A 42 9.07 -2.22 7.42
C ASP A 42 9.39 -1.67 8.82
N GLU A 43 10.68 -1.69 9.15
CA GLU A 43 11.19 -1.23 10.45
C GLU A 43 11.00 0.28 10.64
N ASP A 44 10.94 1.03 9.54
CA ASP A 44 10.74 2.48 9.50
C ASP A 44 9.31 2.89 9.92
N ILE A 45 8.35 1.96 9.86
CA ILE A 45 7.01 2.17 10.40
C ILE A 45 7.03 2.06 11.93
N PRO A 46 6.55 3.07 12.68
CA PRO A 46 6.48 2.97 14.14
C PRO A 46 5.65 1.75 14.61
N GLU A 47 6.08 1.07 15.68
CA GLU A 47 5.40 -0.12 16.22
C GLU A 47 3.91 0.10 16.50
N ILE A 48 3.57 1.27 17.06
CA ILE A 48 2.18 1.68 17.31
C ILE A 48 1.31 1.65 16.04
N VAL A 49 1.90 1.96 14.88
CA VAL A 49 1.20 1.92 13.59
C VAL A 49 1.02 0.47 13.15
N ARG A 50 2.08 -0.33 13.22
CA ARG A 50 2.04 -1.75 12.82
C ARG A 50 0.97 -2.52 13.59
N ASP A 51 0.89 -2.31 14.90
CA ASP A 51 -0.10 -2.97 15.75
C ASP A 51 -1.50 -2.41 15.53
N ALA A 52 -1.62 -1.10 15.30
CA ALA A 52 -2.88 -0.45 15.00
C ALA A 52 -3.48 -0.89 13.66
N LEU A 53 -2.70 -1.42 12.73
CA LEU A 53 -3.24 -1.91 11.46
C LEU A 53 -3.89 -3.27 11.57
N VAL A 54 -3.55 -4.08 12.58
CA VAL A 54 -4.15 -5.40 12.76
C VAL A 54 -5.67 -5.28 12.94
N GLY A 55 -6.39 -6.09 12.16
CA GLY A 55 -7.85 -6.12 12.06
C GLY A 55 -8.46 -5.05 11.15
N LEU A 56 -7.66 -4.16 10.55
CA LEU A 56 -8.15 -3.14 9.65
C LEU A 56 -8.15 -3.61 8.20
N THR A 57 -9.15 -3.17 7.46
CA THR A 57 -9.17 -3.28 6.00
C THR A 57 -8.49 -2.06 5.40
N VAL A 58 -7.42 -2.29 4.65
CA VAL A 58 -6.61 -1.25 4.01
C VAL A 58 -6.68 -1.44 2.50
N ARG A 59 -6.79 -0.32 1.79
CA ARG A 59 -6.73 -0.32 0.34
C ARG A 59 -5.28 -0.48 -0.11
N THR A 60 -5.06 -1.42 -1.03
CA THR A 60 -3.75 -1.74 -1.62
C THR A 60 -3.84 -1.64 -3.12
N ILE A 61 -2.70 -1.56 -3.80
CA ILE A 61 -2.67 -1.37 -5.25
C ILE A 61 -1.79 -2.38 -6.01
N PHE A 62 -0.65 -2.78 -5.44
CA PHE A 62 0.28 -3.69 -6.07
C PHE A 62 0.43 -4.97 -5.25
N THR A 63 0.69 -6.08 -5.92
CA THR A 63 1.26 -7.30 -5.33
C THR A 63 2.78 -7.20 -5.35
N SER A 64 3.46 -7.90 -4.43
CA SER A 64 4.92 -7.96 -4.46
C SER A 64 5.43 -8.59 -5.76
N GLU A 65 4.70 -9.56 -6.34
CA GLU A 65 5.05 -10.18 -7.61
C GLU A 65 5.05 -9.18 -8.78
N GLN A 66 4.03 -8.32 -8.87
CA GLN A 66 3.96 -7.26 -9.89
C GLN A 66 5.14 -6.28 -9.77
N VAL A 67 5.50 -5.93 -8.54
CA VAL A 67 6.64 -5.03 -8.29
C VAL A 67 7.95 -5.71 -8.67
N VAL A 68 8.13 -6.97 -8.30
CA VAL A 68 9.36 -7.74 -8.58
C VAL A 68 9.53 -8.02 -10.08
N GLU A 69 8.45 -8.23 -10.83
CA GLU A 69 8.51 -8.39 -12.28
C GLU A 69 9.07 -7.12 -12.95
N MET A 70 8.61 -5.95 -12.50
CA MET A 70 9.02 -4.65 -13.07
C MET A 70 10.36 -4.16 -12.51
N VAL A 71 10.66 -4.48 -11.26
CA VAL A 71 11.88 -4.07 -10.55
C VAL A 71 12.47 -5.27 -9.80
N PRO A 72 13.24 -6.13 -10.49
CA PRO A 72 13.73 -7.41 -9.93
C PRO A 72 14.54 -7.29 -8.63
N HIS A 73 15.20 -6.15 -8.40
CA HIS A 73 15.98 -5.88 -7.20
C HIS A 73 15.15 -5.85 -5.91
N PHE A 74 13.83 -5.68 -6.00
CA PHE A 74 12.94 -5.70 -4.83
C PHE A 74 12.62 -7.11 -4.31
N ARG A 75 13.06 -8.18 -5.01
CA ARG A 75 12.74 -9.56 -4.65
C ARG A 75 13.16 -9.96 -3.23
N GLU A 76 14.28 -9.43 -2.77
CA GLU A 76 14.80 -9.73 -1.43
C GLU A 76 14.21 -8.81 -0.34
N LEU A 77 13.57 -7.71 -0.76
CA LEU A 77 12.98 -6.69 0.13
C LEU A 77 11.48 -6.91 0.35
N LEU A 78 10.79 -7.56 -0.59
CA LEU A 78 9.37 -7.81 -0.53
C LEU A 78 9.10 -9.27 -0.20
N PRO A 79 8.31 -9.56 0.85
CA PRO A 79 7.91 -10.93 1.15
C PRO A 79 6.97 -11.46 0.04
N GLN A 80 6.95 -12.77 -0.12
CA GLN A 80 6.02 -13.42 -1.05
C GLN A 80 4.57 -13.17 -0.61
N ASN A 81 3.70 -12.92 -1.59
CA ASN A 81 2.27 -12.64 -1.39
C ASN A 81 1.92 -11.34 -0.66
N ALA A 82 2.87 -10.46 -0.31
CA ALA A 82 2.49 -9.16 0.23
C ALA A 82 1.82 -8.28 -0.82
N ARG A 83 1.10 -7.28 -0.30
CA ARG A 83 0.55 -6.20 -1.10
C ARG A 83 0.99 -4.87 -0.58
N LEU A 84 1.06 -3.89 -1.47
CA LEU A 84 1.54 -2.56 -1.14
C LEU A 84 0.37 -1.58 -1.12
N ALA A 85 0.32 -0.75 -0.09
CA ALA A 85 -0.62 0.35 0.07
C ALA A 85 0.12 1.67 0.13
N TYR A 86 -0.44 2.73 -0.45
CA TYR A 86 0.14 4.06 -0.22
C TYR A 86 -0.04 4.47 1.24
N ALA A 87 0.93 5.17 1.80
CA ALA A 87 0.87 5.67 3.17
C ALA A 87 -0.41 6.48 3.44
N VAL A 88 -0.88 7.25 2.45
CA VAL A 88 -2.14 8.00 2.55
C VAL A 88 -3.35 7.09 2.73
N GLU A 89 -3.43 5.96 2.00
CA GLU A 89 -4.54 4.99 2.13
C GLU A 89 -4.51 4.30 3.51
N VAL A 90 -3.31 4.09 4.07
CA VAL A 90 -3.10 3.54 5.41
C VAL A 90 -3.53 4.54 6.50
N ILE A 91 -3.12 5.81 6.37
CA ILE A 91 -3.51 6.90 7.29
C ILE A 91 -5.03 7.06 7.32
N GLU A 92 -5.68 7.04 6.16
CA GLU A 92 -7.13 7.10 6.05
C GLU A 92 -7.81 5.92 6.75
N ALA A 93 -7.29 4.70 6.56
CA ALA A 93 -7.83 3.50 7.23
C ALA A 93 -7.71 3.60 8.77
N LEU A 94 -6.58 4.10 9.28
CA LEU A 94 -6.37 4.31 10.72
C LEU A 94 -7.35 5.34 11.29
N LYS A 95 -7.54 6.47 10.60
CA LYS A 95 -8.49 7.52 11.02
C LYS A 95 -9.93 7.00 10.98
N ALA A 96 -10.32 6.28 9.94
CA ALA A 96 -11.65 5.70 9.82
C ALA A 96 -11.97 4.70 10.95
N ALA A 97 -10.95 4.05 11.51
CA ALA A 97 -11.07 3.13 12.63
C ALA A 97 -10.96 3.80 14.03
N GLY A 98 -10.85 5.12 14.10
CA GLY A 98 -10.65 5.84 15.38
C GLY A 98 -9.30 5.59 16.03
N LYS A 99 -8.25 5.36 15.22
CA LYS A 99 -6.87 5.15 15.66
C LYS A 99 -6.00 6.37 15.36
N GLU A 100 -6.44 7.55 15.83
CA GLU A 100 -5.82 8.86 15.53
C GLU A 100 -4.35 8.91 15.92
N THR A 101 -3.97 8.38 17.10
CA THR A 101 -2.57 8.41 17.56
C THR A 101 -1.64 7.65 16.61
N ALA A 102 -2.09 6.51 16.07
CA ALA A 102 -1.33 5.76 15.08
C ALA A 102 -1.30 6.50 13.72
N ALA A 103 -2.42 7.07 13.29
CA ALA A 103 -2.47 7.87 12.07
C ALA A 103 -1.52 9.08 12.13
N GLU A 104 -1.44 9.76 13.27
CA GLU A 104 -0.51 10.87 13.51
C GLU A 104 0.94 10.40 13.61
N ALA A 105 1.19 9.22 14.20
CA ALA A 105 2.54 8.65 14.25
C ALA A 105 3.06 8.35 12.84
N LEU A 106 2.22 7.75 11.99
CA LEU A 106 2.56 7.53 10.58
C LEU A 106 2.65 8.83 9.79
N HIS A 107 1.80 9.82 10.05
CA HIS A 107 1.91 11.11 9.37
C HIS A 107 3.17 11.89 9.76
N ARG A 108 3.63 11.75 11.00
CA ARG A 108 4.87 12.38 11.51
C ARG A 108 6.15 11.76 10.97
N SER A 109 6.10 10.56 10.38
CA SER A 109 7.24 10.05 9.61
C SER A 109 7.35 10.72 8.23
N GLU A 110 6.54 11.75 7.96
CA GLU A 110 6.50 12.54 6.73
C GLU A 110 6.46 11.68 5.46
N PRO A 111 5.56 10.69 5.37
CA PRO A 111 5.51 9.86 4.19
C PRO A 111 5.06 10.68 2.99
N ASP A 112 5.77 10.56 1.88
CA ASP A 112 5.35 11.08 0.60
C ASP A 112 4.02 10.40 0.18
N GLU A 113 3.20 11.08 -0.62
CA GLU A 113 1.94 10.50 -1.13
C GLU A 113 2.16 9.19 -1.92
N LEU A 114 3.39 9.01 -2.42
CA LEU A 114 3.82 7.85 -3.20
C LEU A 114 4.58 6.81 -2.38
N ASP A 115 4.81 7.06 -1.09
CA ASP A 115 5.40 6.08 -0.19
C ASP A 115 4.45 4.92 0.00
N MET A 116 5.02 3.72 -0.06
CA MET A 116 4.26 2.48 -0.03
C MET A 116 4.67 1.65 1.16
N LEU A 117 3.67 1.24 1.92
CA LEU A 117 3.82 0.32 3.04
C LEU A 117 3.55 -1.09 2.55
N ILE A 118 4.43 -2.01 2.95
CA ILE A 118 4.28 -3.44 2.68
C ILE A 118 3.28 -4.00 3.68
N LEU A 119 2.11 -4.38 3.18
CA LEU A 119 1.10 -5.09 3.95
C LEU A 119 1.26 -6.58 3.70
N ASP A 120 1.61 -7.33 4.75
CA ASP A 120 1.66 -8.78 4.66
C ASP A 120 0.25 -9.32 4.42
N GLN A 121 0.10 -10.15 3.39
CA GLN A 121 -1.17 -10.73 3.00
C GLN A 121 -1.15 -12.21 3.35
N LEU A 122 -2.18 -12.65 4.05
CA LEU A 122 -2.84 -13.87 3.62
C LEU A 122 -4.20 -13.44 3.11
N ALA A 123 -4.32 -13.37 1.78
CA ALA A 123 -5.56 -13.11 1.09
C ALA A 123 -6.61 -14.15 1.51
N CYS A 124 -7.48 -13.79 2.46
CA CYS A 124 -8.81 -14.38 2.47
C CYS A 124 -9.56 -13.78 1.29
N GLN A 125 -9.82 -14.65 0.32
CA GLN A 125 -10.62 -14.48 -0.88
C GLN A 125 -11.63 -13.33 -0.74
N ALA A 126 -11.51 -12.32 -1.61
CA ALA A 126 -12.65 -11.45 -1.85
C ALA A 126 -13.70 -12.31 -2.59
N GLN A 127 -14.71 -12.77 -1.84
CA GLN A 127 -15.99 -13.14 -2.40
C GLN A 127 -16.59 -11.86 -3.01
N ASP A 128 -16.72 -11.85 -4.33
CA ASP A 128 -17.97 -11.58 -5.08
C ASP A 128 -17.73 -11.81 -6.59
#